data_AF-A0A5J4S7W4-F1
#
_entry.id   AF-A0A5J4S7W4-F1
#
_cell.length_a   1.000
_cell.length_b   1.000
_cell.length_c   1.000
_cell.angle_alpha   90.00
_cell.angle_beta   90.00
_cell.angle_gamma   90.00
#
_symmetry.space_group_name_H-M   'P 1'
#
loop_
_entity.id
_entity.type
_entity.pdbx_description
1 polymer ?
#
loop_
_entity_poly.entity_id
_entity_poly.type
_entity_poly.pdbx_seq_one_letter_code
_entity_poly.pdbx_strand_id
1 'polypeptide(L)'
;MITYCDPSFKGTGKNDYKAIKTWGKKGTELHCLFAFVRQCSINEMVRWFYDLHERFPSNVICDYFMEANFMQDMILDEFTTEGNLRGYQLPIRADKRSKPDKFARIEAISPLWERGFVFYNENMQADKDMKTSIEQTLAFEKGTHAHDDAPDADEGAIYILQQRTRMEAFIPRFGKQTPPKSSW
;
A
#
# COMPACT_ATOMS: atom_id res chain seq x y z
N MET A 1 2.29 6.52 8.60
CA MET A 1 1.44 5.41 8.09
C MET A 1 1.76 5.18 6.61
N ILE A 2 1.35 4.03 6.05
CA ILE A 2 1.53 3.71 4.63
C ILE A 2 0.17 3.49 4.00
N THR A 3 -0.08 4.13 2.86
CA THR A 3 -1.18 3.79 1.96
C THR A 3 -0.58 3.16 0.71
N TYR A 4 -0.94 1.92 0.43
CA TYR A 4 -0.43 1.15 -0.71
C TYR A 4 -1.54 0.88 -1.71
N CYS A 5 -1.24 1.07 -2.99
CA CYS A 5 -2.15 0.82 -4.11
C CYS A 5 -1.67 -0.36 -4.96
N ASP A 6 -2.55 -1.34 -5.17
CA ASP A 6 -2.48 -2.31 -6.25
C ASP A 6 -3.59 -1.99 -7.28
N PRO A 7 -3.25 -1.28 -8.38
CA PRO A 7 -4.23 -0.87 -9.36
C PRO A 7 -4.56 -1.95 -10.40
N SER A 8 -4.06 -3.19 -10.23
CA SER A 8 -4.32 -4.43 -11.00
C SER A 8 -5.10 -4.26 -12.31
N PHE A 9 -4.45 -4.63 -13.42
CA PHE A 9 -5.06 -4.74 -14.76
C PHE A 9 -4.74 -6.11 -15.34
N LYS A 10 -5.68 -7.04 -15.32
CA LYS A 10 -5.66 -8.25 -16.14
C LYS A 10 -6.35 -7.89 -17.46
N GLY A 11 -5.61 -7.97 -18.56
CA GLY A 11 -6.04 -7.53 -19.90
C GLY A 11 -7.16 -8.37 -20.54
N THR A 12 -8.11 -8.91 -19.79
CA THR A 12 -9.14 -9.82 -20.29
C THR A 12 -10.54 -9.51 -19.73
N GLY A 13 -11.13 -8.37 -20.15
CA GLY A 13 -12.59 -8.17 -20.26
C GLY A 13 -13.48 -8.30 -19.01
N LYS A 14 -12.93 -8.67 -17.85
CA LYS A 14 -13.59 -8.64 -16.55
C LYS A 14 -12.87 -7.58 -15.72
N ASN A 15 -13.61 -6.61 -15.18
CA ASN A 15 -13.03 -5.57 -14.35
C ASN A 15 -12.26 -6.20 -13.18
N ASP A 16 -10.94 -6.06 -13.14
CA ASP A 16 -10.17 -6.45 -11.97
C ASP A 16 -10.46 -5.53 -10.80
N TYR A 17 -10.26 -6.05 -9.58
CA TYR A 17 -10.38 -5.24 -8.38
C TYR A 17 -9.16 -4.34 -8.26
N LYS A 18 -9.41 -3.07 -7.96
CA LYS A 18 -8.37 -2.12 -7.54
C LYS A 18 -8.39 -2.08 -6.03
N ALA A 19 -7.22 -2.25 -5.44
CA ALA A 19 -7.07 -2.31 -4.00
C ALA A 19 -6.19 -1.17 -3.49
N ILE A 20 -6.70 -0.40 -2.53
CA ILE A 20 -5.92 0.58 -1.77
C ILE A 20 -6.07 0.26 -0.29
N LYS A 21 -4.93 0.12 0.40
CA LYS A 21 -4.89 -0.29 1.80
C LYS A 21 -4.05 0.68 2.59
N THR A 22 -4.65 1.27 3.63
CA THR A 22 -3.94 2.15 4.57
C THR A 22 -3.64 1.40 5.85
N TRP A 23 -2.36 1.29 6.17
CA TRP A 23 -1.85 0.62 7.35
C TRP A 23 -1.07 1.57 8.26
N GLY A 24 -1.39 1.49 9.55
CA GLY A 24 -0.63 2.07 10.65
C GLY A 24 0.17 0.99 11.39
N LYS A 25 1.21 1.41 12.10
CA LYS A 25 1.96 0.55 13.00
C LYS A 25 2.15 1.26 14.34
N LYS A 26 1.90 0.55 15.44
CA LYS A 26 2.11 1.03 16.81
C LYS A 26 2.83 -0.06 17.60
N GLY A 27 4.11 0.17 17.93
CA GLY A 27 4.95 -0.88 18.49
C GLY A 27 5.05 -2.07 17.53
N THR A 28 4.55 -3.24 17.94
CA THR A 28 4.47 -4.45 17.12
C THR A 28 3.11 -4.63 16.43
N GLU A 29 2.11 -3.84 16.80
CA GLU A 29 0.76 -3.95 16.26
C GLU A 29 0.67 -3.29 14.88
N LEU A 30 -0.04 -3.96 13.98
CA LEU A 30 -0.36 -3.52 12.64
C LEU A 30 -1.86 -3.22 12.58
N HIS A 31 -2.20 -2.01 12.13
CA HIS A 31 -3.56 -1.50 12.16
C HIS A 31 -4.02 -1.22 10.73
N CYS A 32 -4.97 -1.99 10.22
CA CYS A 32 -5.63 -1.71 8.94
C CYS A 32 -6.69 -0.63 9.15
N LEU A 33 -6.38 0.59 8.71
CA LEU A 33 -7.16 1.79 9.02
C LEU A 33 -8.28 2.05 8.02
N PHE A 34 -7.97 1.87 6.73
CA PHE A 34 -8.87 2.12 5.61
C PHE A 34 -8.60 1.11 4.50
N ALA A 35 -9.65 0.79 3.75
CA ALA A 35 -9.59 -0.08 2.59
C ALA A 35 -10.45 0.49 1.47
N PHE A 36 -10.01 0.28 0.24
CA PHE A 36 -10.77 0.48 -0.99
C PHE A 36 -10.54 -0.77 -1.82
N VAL A 37 -11.59 -1.54 -2.11
CA VAL A 37 -11.47 -2.79 -2.88
C VAL A 37 -12.66 -2.89 -3.80
N ARG A 38 -12.51 -2.37 -5.03
CA ARG A 38 -13.61 -2.26 -6.00
C ARG A 38 -13.19 -2.49 -7.43
N GLN A 39 -14.13 -3.01 -8.22
CA GLN A 39 -14.06 -2.96 -9.68
C GLN A 39 -14.51 -1.57 -10.15
N CYS A 40 -13.55 -0.69 -10.42
CA CYS A 40 -13.82 0.71 -10.74
C CYS A 40 -12.87 1.25 -11.82
N SER A 41 -13.15 2.47 -12.30
CA SER A 41 -12.26 3.18 -13.20
C SER A 41 -11.01 3.71 -12.47
N ILE A 42 -9.95 4.02 -13.22
CA ILE A 42 -8.74 4.65 -12.67
C ILE A 42 -9.10 5.99 -11.99
N ASN A 43 -9.99 6.78 -12.59
CA ASN A 43 -10.37 8.10 -12.09
C ASN A 43 -11.11 8.01 -10.75
N GLU A 44 -11.95 6.99 -10.55
CA GLU A 44 -12.59 6.75 -9.25
C GLU A 44 -11.55 6.37 -8.18
N MET A 45 -10.61 5.49 -8.53
CA MET A 45 -9.51 5.10 -7.64
C MET A 45 -8.63 6.31 -7.26
N VAL A 46 -8.27 7.16 -8.22
CA VAL A 46 -7.47 8.37 -8.00
C VAL A 46 -8.22 9.36 -7.11
N ARG A 47 -9.51 9.61 -7.37
CA ARG A 47 -10.35 10.46 -6.51
C ARG A 47 -10.40 9.95 -5.07
N TRP A 48 -10.58 8.64 -4.90
CA TRP A 48 -10.59 8.05 -3.57
C TRP A 48 -9.26 8.24 -2.83
N PHE A 49 -8.12 8.21 -3.54
CA PHE A 49 -6.81 8.52 -2.99
C PHE A 49 -6.73 9.94 -2.42
N TYR A 50 -7.21 10.93 -3.17
CA TYR A 50 -7.27 12.32 -2.72
C TYR A 50 -8.24 12.49 -1.55
N ASP A 51 -9.45 11.91 -1.65
CA ASP A 51 -10.43 11.94 -0.57
C ASP A 51 -9.90 11.31 0.72
N LEU A 52 -9.14 10.21 0.60
CA LEU A 52 -8.47 9.58 1.74
C LEU A 52 -7.43 10.52 2.36
N HIS A 53 -6.59 11.16 1.53
CA HIS A 53 -5.59 12.10 2.01
C HIS A 53 -6.22 13.26 2.80
N GLU A 54 -7.31 13.82 2.28
CA GLU A 54 -8.04 14.94 2.90
C GLU A 54 -8.75 14.55 4.20
N ARG A 55 -9.07 13.26 4.39
CA ARG A 55 -9.63 12.75 5.67
C ARG A 55 -8.59 12.71 6.78
N PHE A 56 -7.30 12.70 6.47
CA PHE A 56 -6.27 12.65 7.49
C PHE A 56 -6.12 13.99 8.21
N PRO A 57 -5.98 13.98 9.55
CA PRO A 57 -5.62 15.19 10.30
C PRO A 57 -4.28 15.78 9.82
N SER A 58 -4.13 17.09 9.87
CA SER A 58 -2.93 17.80 9.36
C SER A 58 -1.62 17.39 10.04
N ASN A 59 -1.68 16.83 11.25
CA ASN A 59 -0.52 16.35 12.01
C ASN A 59 -0.14 14.90 11.68
N VAL A 60 -0.82 14.25 10.75
CA VAL A 60 -0.60 12.86 10.36
C VAL A 60 0.17 12.79 9.04
N ILE A 61 1.30 12.09 9.07
CA ILE A 61 2.09 11.81 7.87
C ILE A 61 1.72 10.43 7.30
N CYS A 62 1.15 10.44 6.09
CA CYS A 62 0.90 9.25 5.29
C CYS A 62 1.81 9.26 4.05
N ASP A 63 2.56 8.18 3.86
CA ASP A 63 3.28 7.96 2.61
C ASP A 63 2.46 7.08 1.68
N TYR A 64 2.44 7.47 0.41
CA TYR A 64 1.67 6.83 -0.64
C TYR A 64 2.59 6.01 -1.52
N PHE A 65 2.26 4.74 -1.70
CA PHE A 65 3.00 3.80 -2.53
C PHE A 65 2.10 3.15 -3.55
N MET A 66 2.65 2.86 -4.72
CA MET A 66 1.99 2.09 -5.76
C MET A 66 3.02 1.20 -6.45
N GLU A 67 2.62 0.01 -6.91
CA GLU A 67 3.53 -0.87 -7.64
C GLU A 67 4.07 -0.20 -8.92
N ALA A 68 5.40 -0.30 -9.14
CA ALA A 68 6.10 0.44 -10.19
C ALA A 68 5.62 0.10 -11.60
N ASN A 69 5.18 -1.14 -11.84
CA ASN A 69 4.65 -1.59 -13.14
C ASN A 69 3.39 -0.82 -13.59
N PHE A 70 2.74 -0.15 -12.64
CA PHE A 70 1.52 0.63 -12.85
C PHE A 70 1.75 2.13 -12.79
N MET A 71 2.99 2.58 -12.60
CA MET A 71 3.39 3.97 -12.85
C MET A 71 3.54 4.21 -14.36
N GLN A 72 2.57 3.73 -15.14
CA GLN A 72 2.44 4.01 -16.57
C GLN A 72 1.92 5.44 -16.72
N ASP A 73 2.27 6.10 -17.83
CA ASP A 73 1.92 7.50 -18.10
C ASP A 73 0.43 7.78 -17.87
N MET A 74 -0.46 6.86 -18.26
CA MET A 74 -1.91 6.99 -18.08
C MET A 74 -2.38 7.18 -16.63
N ILE A 75 -1.84 6.43 -15.66
CA ILE A 75 -2.27 6.58 -14.26
C ILE A 75 -1.70 7.89 -13.68
N LEU A 76 -0.47 8.25 -14.06
CA LEU A 76 0.16 9.49 -13.61
C LEU A 76 -0.55 10.73 -14.16
N ASP A 77 -1.05 10.66 -15.39
CA ASP A 77 -1.85 11.72 -16.00
C ASP A 77 -3.17 11.94 -15.25
N GLU A 78 -3.83 10.86 -14.81
CA GLU A 78 -5.05 10.95 -14.00
C GLU A 78 -4.76 11.55 -12.61
N PHE A 79 -3.66 11.15 -11.95
CA PHE A 79 -3.23 11.77 -10.70
C PHE A 79 -2.88 13.25 -10.86
N THR A 80 -2.24 13.60 -11.98
CA THR A 80 -1.89 14.98 -12.33
C THR A 80 -3.14 15.82 -12.55
N THR A 81 -4.11 15.27 -13.30
CA THR A 81 -5.38 15.92 -13.61
C THR A 81 -6.18 16.18 -12.33
N GLU A 82 -6.38 15.16 -11.49
CA GLU A 82 -7.08 15.31 -10.22
C GLU A 82 -6.33 16.27 -9.27
N GLY A 83 -5.01 16.19 -9.22
CA GLY A 83 -4.20 17.10 -8.39
C GLY A 83 -4.30 18.57 -8.81
N ASN A 84 -4.39 18.84 -10.12
CA ASN A 84 -4.64 20.19 -10.63
C ASN A 84 -6.02 20.70 -10.24
N LEU A 85 -7.03 19.82 -10.21
CA LEU A 85 -8.38 20.17 -9.76
C LEU A 85 -8.41 20.49 -8.25
N ARG A 86 -7.62 19.76 -7.44
CA ARG A 86 -7.55 19.93 -5.97
C ARG A 86 -6.59 21.05 -5.54
N GLY A 87 -5.69 21.46 -6.43
CA GLY A 87 -4.68 22.49 -6.17
C GLY A 87 -3.38 21.97 -5.54
N TYR A 88 -3.18 20.65 -5.47
CA TYR A 88 -1.93 20.04 -4.99
C TYR A 88 -1.74 18.63 -5.57
N GLN A 89 -0.50 18.19 -5.69
CA GLN A 89 -0.16 16.86 -6.21
C GLN A 89 0.18 15.90 -5.06
N LEU A 90 -0.41 14.70 -5.06
CA LEU A 90 -0.08 13.68 -4.06
C LEU A 90 1.34 13.12 -4.28
N PRO A 91 2.16 12.98 -3.21
CA PRO A 91 3.52 12.47 -3.32
C PRO A 91 3.55 10.94 -3.39
N ILE A 92 3.18 10.38 -4.54
CA ILE A 92 3.11 8.93 -4.77
C ILE A 92 4.49 8.37 -5.12
N ARG A 93 4.88 7.29 -4.44
CA ARG A 93 6.16 6.61 -4.64
C ARG A 93 5.96 5.27 -5.32
N ALA A 94 6.80 4.99 -6.32
CA ALA A 94 6.84 3.69 -6.96
C ALA A 94 7.53 2.64 -6.06
N ASP A 95 6.86 1.52 -5.82
CA ASP A 95 7.46 0.33 -5.22
C ASP A 95 8.20 -0.47 -6.31
N LYS A 96 9.53 -0.31 -6.35
CA LYS A 96 10.43 -0.88 -7.38
C LYS A 96 11.06 -2.20 -6.96
N ARG A 97 10.57 -2.85 -5.91
CA ARG A 97 11.12 -4.12 -5.41
C ARG A 97 10.94 -5.23 -6.45
N SER A 98 11.95 -6.07 -6.59
CA SER A 98 11.80 -7.36 -7.28
C SER A 98 11.00 -8.29 -6.36
N LYS A 99 9.69 -8.32 -6.57
CA LYS A 99 8.75 -9.10 -5.78
C LYS A 99 8.89 -10.59 -6.14
N PRO A 100 9.20 -11.49 -5.18
CA PRO A 100 9.04 -12.92 -5.40
C PRO A 100 7.56 -13.28 -5.64
N ASP A 101 7.31 -14.56 -5.92
CA ASP A 101 5.97 -15.07 -6.21
C ASP A 101 4.91 -14.52 -5.23
N LYS A 102 3.79 -14.08 -5.80
CA LYS A 102 2.72 -13.37 -5.10
C LYS A 102 2.16 -14.20 -3.95
N PHE A 103 1.96 -15.51 -4.18
CA PHE A 103 1.47 -16.42 -3.16
C PHE A 103 2.46 -16.55 -2.00
N ALA A 104 3.73 -16.79 -2.30
CA ALA A 104 4.76 -16.91 -1.29
C ALA A 104 4.90 -15.64 -0.42
N ARG A 105 4.73 -14.45 -1.01
CA ARG A 105 4.77 -13.16 -0.28
C ARG A 105 3.62 -13.02 0.71
N ILE A 106 2.40 -13.31 0.28
CA ILE A 106 1.21 -13.20 1.14
C ILE A 106 1.21 -14.28 2.22
N GLU A 107 1.62 -15.51 1.89
CA GLU A 107 1.81 -16.58 2.88
C GLU A 107 2.85 -16.19 3.94
N ALA A 108 3.94 -15.52 3.57
CA ALA A 108 4.98 -15.12 4.51
C ALA A 108 4.51 -14.11 5.58
N ILE A 109 3.44 -13.37 5.32
CA ILE A 109 2.87 -12.40 6.29
C ILE A 109 1.68 -12.97 7.07
N SER A 110 1.10 -14.10 6.66
CA SER A 110 -0.07 -14.70 7.35
C SER A 110 0.15 -14.96 8.84
N PRO A 111 1.36 -15.33 9.34
CA PRO A 111 1.56 -15.54 10.78
C PRO A 111 1.36 -14.29 11.63
N LEU A 112 1.34 -13.09 11.03
CA LEU A 112 1.01 -11.85 11.75
C LEU A 112 -0.45 -11.82 12.21
N TRP A 113 -1.37 -12.37 11.41
CA TRP A 113 -2.77 -12.54 11.79
C TRP A 113 -2.92 -13.64 12.84
N GLU A 114 -2.30 -14.80 12.62
CA GLU A 114 -2.39 -15.96 13.52
C GLU A 114 -1.90 -15.63 14.94
N ARG A 115 -0.88 -14.78 15.04
CA ARG A 115 -0.29 -14.35 16.32
C ARG A 115 -0.98 -13.12 16.93
N GLY A 116 -2.04 -12.61 16.32
CA GLY A 116 -2.82 -11.50 16.85
C GLY A 116 -2.13 -10.14 16.80
N PHE A 117 -1.25 -9.90 15.82
CA PHE A 117 -0.61 -8.58 15.63
C PHE A 117 -1.44 -7.64 14.77
N VAL A 118 -2.46 -8.14 14.07
CA VAL A 118 -3.26 -7.37 13.11
C VAL A 118 -4.60 -6.96 13.72
N PHE A 119 -4.91 -5.67 13.59
CA PHE A 119 -6.14 -5.04 14.06
C PHE A 119 -6.82 -4.30 12.92
N TYR A 120 -8.15 -4.32 12.90
CA TYR A 120 -8.97 -3.56 11.94
C TYR A 120 -9.65 -2.39 12.64
N ASN A 121 -9.77 -1.28 11.94
CA ASN A 121 -10.47 -0.10 12.43
C ASN A 121 -11.97 -0.40 12.61
N GLU A 122 -12.45 -0.39 13.86
CA GLU A 122 -13.84 -0.67 14.22
C GLU A 122 -14.83 0.29 13.52
N ASN A 123 -14.44 1.55 13.29
CA ASN A 123 -15.28 2.51 12.56
C ASN A 123 -15.54 2.10 11.10
N MET A 124 -14.73 1.19 10.55
CA MET A 124 -14.87 0.66 9.19
C MET A 124 -15.61 -0.69 9.17
N GLN A 125 -16.15 -1.16 10.30
CA GLN A 125 -16.82 -2.47 10.35
C GLN A 125 -18.05 -2.55 9.42
N ALA A 126 -18.76 -1.43 9.21
CA ALA A 126 -19.90 -1.36 8.29
C ALA A 126 -19.48 -1.05 6.84
N ASP A 127 -18.23 -0.66 6.62
CA ASP A 127 -17.73 -0.28 5.30
C ASP A 127 -17.64 -1.51 4.38
N LYS A 128 -18.14 -1.36 3.14
CA LYS A 128 -18.22 -2.47 2.19
C LYS A 128 -16.82 -2.87 1.70
N ASP A 129 -15.95 -1.90 1.45
CA ASP A 129 -14.61 -2.18 0.93
C ASP A 129 -13.73 -2.85 1.97
N MET A 130 -13.89 -2.47 3.24
CA MET A 130 -13.23 -3.15 4.35
C MET A 130 -13.67 -4.61 4.45
N LYS A 131 -14.98 -4.89 4.35
CA LYS A 131 -15.49 -6.26 4.35
C LYS A 131 -14.96 -7.07 3.17
N THR A 132 -15.07 -6.53 1.94
CA THR A 132 -14.56 -7.19 0.74
C THR A 132 -13.06 -7.43 0.84
N SER A 133 -12.30 -6.49 1.40
CA SER A 133 -10.88 -6.69 1.66
C SER A 133 -10.61 -7.87 2.60
N ILE A 134 -11.33 -7.95 3.72
CA ILE A 134 -11.16 -9.05 4.69
C ILE A 134 -11.56 -10.38 4.06
N GLU A 135 -12.65 -10.40 3.29
CA GLU A 135 -13.11 -11.59 2.55
C GLU A 135 -12.06 -12.06 1.56
N GLN A 136 -11.43 -11.16 0.79
CA GLN A 136 -10.34 -11.52 -0.13
C GLN A 136 -9.13 -12.08 0.63
N THR A 137 -8.74 -11.48 1.77
CA THR A 137 -7.63 -11.97 2.61
C THR A 137 -7.91 -13.34 3.21
N LEU A 138 -9.15 -13.61 3.65
CA LEU A 138 -9.55 -14.91 4.19
C LEU A 138 -9.70 -15.99 3.13
N ALA A 139 -10.11 -15.63 1.91
CA ALA A 139 -10.27 -16.55 0.79
C ALA A 139 -8.95 -16.87 0.08
N PHE A 140 -7.84 -16.24 0.48
CA PHE A 140 -6.56 -16.38 -0.17
C PHE A 140 -5.93 -17.75 0.10
N GLU A 141 -6.03 -18.67 -0.86
CA GLU A 141 -5.45 -20.01 -0.78
C GLU A 141 -4.74 -20.42 -2.08
N LYS A 142 -3.74 -21.30 -1.95
CA LYS A 142 -2.90 -21.74 -3.07
C LYS A 142 -3.73 -22.49 -4.11
N GLY A 143 -3.74 -22.01 -5.34
CA GLY A 143 -4.46 -22.65 -6.45
C GLY A 143 -5.94 -22.27 -6.54
N THR A 144 -6.39 -21.28 -5.77
CA THR A 144 -7.72 -20.69 -5.95
C THR A 144 -7.71 -19.62 -7.05
N HIS A 145 -8.85 -19.43 -7.71
CA HIS A 145 -9.08 -18.31 -8.64
C HIS A 145 -9.66 -17.08 -7.90
N ALA A 146 -9.48 -17.00 -6.58
CA ALA A 146 -9.97 -15.89 -5.77
C ALA A 146 -9.23 -14.59 -6.08
N HIS A 147 -9.88 -13.46 -5.82
CA HIS A 147 -9.27 -12.14 -5.99
C HIS A 147 -8.15 -11.93 -4.95
N ASP A 148 -6.99 -11.51 -5.44
CA ASP A 148 -5.74 -11.43 -4.68
C ASP A 148 -5.16 -10.01 -4.63
N ASP A 149 -5.93 -9.02 -5.08
CA ASP A 149 -5.53 -7.61 -5.15
C ASP A 149 -5.43 -6.99 -3.74
N ALA A 150 -6.41 -7.23 -2.86
CA ALA A 150 -6.35 -6.72 -1.48
C ALA A 150 -5.23 -7.36 -0.64
N PRO A 151 -5.02 -8.69 -0.69
CA PRO A 151 -3.89 -9.33 -0.02
C PRO A 151 -2.51 -8.87 -0.53
N ASP A 152 -2.35 -8.55 -1.82
CA ASP A 152 -1.09 -7.98 -2.33
C ASP A 152 -0.84 -6.58 -1.79
N ALA A 153 -1.88 -5.74 -1.76
CA ALA A 153 -1.79 -4.41 -1.20
C ALA A 153 -1.48 -4.44 0.31
N ASP A 154 -2.00 -5.43 1.04
CA ASP A 154 -1.64 -5.69 2.43
C ASP A 154 -0.16 -6.03 2.58
N GLU A 155 0.39 -6.95 1.77
CA GLU A 155 1.81 -7.27 1.80
C GLU A 155 2.69 -6.08 1.48
N GLY A 156 2.34 -5.32 0.44
CA GLY A 156 3.07 -4.12 0.04
C GLY A 156 3.18 -3.12 1.19
N ALA A 157 2.06 -2.82 1.84
CA ALA A 157 2.02 -1.88 2.96
C ALA A 157 2.78 -2.40 4.19
N ILE A 158 2.54 -3.65 4.59
CA ILE A 158 3.14 -4.26 5.78
C ILE A 158 4.66 -4.37 5.61
N TYR A 159 5.14 -4.78 4.44
CA TYR A 159 6.57 -4.85 4.17
C TYR A 159 7.26 -3.50 4.39
N ILE A 160 6.71 -2.43 3.80
CA ILE A 160 7.28 -1.08 3.90
C ILE A 160 7.28 -0.60 5.36
N LEU A 161 6.19 -0.85 6.10
CA LEU A 161 6.10 -0.53 7.53
C LEU A 161 7.18 -1.26 8.34
N GLN A 162 7.40 -2.54 8.08
CA GLN A 162 8.40 -3.32 8.81
C GLN A 162 9.83 -2.88 8.48
N GLN A 163 10.14 -2.58 7.23
CA GLN A 163 11.47 -2.08 6.83
C GLN A 163 11.79 -0.74 7.50
N ARG A 164 10.82 0.17 7.59
CA ARG A 164 11.02 1.48 8.25
C ARG A 164 11.41 1.34 9.71
N THR A 165 10.70 0.52 10.46
CA THR A 165 11.04 0.29 11.88
C THR A 165 12.43 -0.33 12.03
N ARG A 166 12.85 -1.20 11.11
CA ARG A 166 14.21 -1.78 11.14
C ARG A 166 15.28 -0.72 10.92
N MET A 167 15.04 0.25 10.03
CA MET A 167 15.95 1.37 9.80
C MET A 167 16.00 2.32 11.00
N GLU A 168 14.87 2.61 11.64
CA GLU A 168 14.83 3.45 12.85
C GLU A 168 15.56 2.82 14.04
N ALA A 169 15.50 1.49 14.18
CA ALA A 169 16.22 0.77 15.22
C ALA A 169 17.73 0.62 14.95
N PHE A 170 18.19 0.88 13.73
CA PHE A 170 19.60 0.76 13.37
C PHE A 170 20.39 1.97 13.88
N ILE A 171 21.37 1.72 14.78
CA ILE A 171 22.31 2.75 15.23
C ILE A 171 23.38 2.94 14.14
N PRO A 172 23.43 4.11 13.46
CA PRO A 172 24.43 4.36 12.43
C PRO A 172 25.83 4.34 13.03
N ARG A 173 26.73 3.53 12.48
CA ARG A 173 28.15 3.57 12.84
C ARG A 173 28.84 4.58 11.93
N PHE A 174 29.19 5.75 12.48
CA PHE A 174 30.04 6.71 11.79
C PHE A 174 31.49 6.24 11.83
N GLY A 175 32.00 5.75 10.70
CA GLY A 175 33.44 5.65 10.47
C GLY A 175 33.98 6.99 9.96
N LYS A 176 35.17 7.41 10.40
CA LYS A 176 35.87 8.55 9.78
C LYS A 176 36.11 8.21 8.31
N GLN A 177 35.50 8.95 7.38
CA GLN A 177 35.92 8.92 5.99
C GLN A 177 37.33 9.49 5.92
N THR A 178 38.26 8.71 5.37
CA THR A 178 39.56 9.24 4.94
C THR A 178 39.29 10.24 3.81
N PRO A 179 39.82 11.48 3.87
CA PRO A 179 39.59 12.45 2.81
C PRO A 179 40.05 11.87 1.46
N PRO A 180 39.30 12.08 0.37
CA PRO A 180 39.75 11.68 -0.96
C PRO A 180 41.09 12.36 -1.30
N LYS A 181 42.05 11.59 -1.83
CA LYS A 181 43.41 12.06 -2.17
C LYS A 181 43.48 12.95 -3.41
N SER A 182 42.35 13.41 -3.95
CA SER A 182 42.32 14.29 -5.11
C SER A 182 41.19 15.31 -4.98
N SER A 183 41.58 16.55 -4.75
CA SER A 183 40.75 17.73 -5.01
C SER A 183 40.82 18.08 -6.50
N TRP A 184 39.67 18.26 -7.13
CA TRP A 184 39.53 19.06 -8.35
C TRP A 184 39.20 20.49 -7.96
#